data_AF-A0A1R3GWT7-F1
#
_entry.id   AF-A0A1R3GWT7-F1
#
_cell.length_a   1.000
_cell.length_b   1.000
_cell.length_c   1.000
_cell.angle_alpha   90.00
_cell.angle_beta   90.00
_cell.angle_gamma   90.00
#
_symmetry.space_group_name_H-M   'P 1'
#
loop_
_entity.id
_entity.type
_entity.pdbx_description
1 polymer ?
#
loop_
_entity_poly.entity_id
_entity_poly.type
_entity_poly.pdbx_seq_one_letter_code
_entity_poly.pdbx_strand_id
1 'polypeptide(L)'
;MAIRRSMTQLNIKVPPPSPIPTATGSRSAANESLSRYLEKRLQVPDLLMLPESQDRHLQEQSSPPGDEIEFHSLVLRDSSAVERMLRSAREVGAFRIWCGGIMSKEEMKALVKEAERVFGMMEERDTGFRKYMGGDKEGFRVA
;
A
#
# COMPACT_ATOMS: atom_id res chain seq x y z
N MET A 1 5.12 -70.66 17.77
CA MET A 1 3.90 -69.84 17.62
C MET A 1 4.22 -68.68 16.67
N ALA A 2 3.46 -68.53 15.59
CA ALA A 2 3.61 -67.43 14.63
C ALA A 2 2.23 -66.82 14.34
N ILE A 3 2.07 -65.53 14.63
CA ILE A 3 0.82 -64.80 14.38
C ILE A 3 0.80 -64.40 12.91
N ARG A 4 -0.02 -65.09 12.10
CA ARG A 4 -0.27 -64.70 10.71
C ARG A 4 -1.20 -63.49 10.70
N ARG A 5 -0.69 -62.33 10.29
CA ARG A 5 -1.52 -61.16 10.00
C ARG A 5 -2.30 -61.42 8.70
N SER A 6 -3.60 -61.64 8.83
CA SER A 6 -4.52 -61.67 7.69
C SER A 6 -4.72 -60.25 7.18
N MET A 7 -4.17 -59.93 6.00
CA MET A 7 -4.44 -58.68 5.31
C MET A 7 -5.78 -58.81 4.56
N THR A 8 -6.88 -58.57 5.26
CA THR A 8 -8.15 -58.29 4.59
C THR A 8 -8.03 -56.92 3.94
N GLN A 9 -7.83 -56.88 2.61
CA GLN A 9 -8.01 -55.65 1.84
C GLN A 9 -9.49 -55.28 1.86
N LEU A 10 -9.90 -54.50 2.87
CA LEU A 10 -11.17 -53.82 2.84
C LEU A 10 -11.02 -52.67 1.84
N ASN A 11 -11.50 -52.87 0.62
CA ASN A 11 -11.68 -51.81 -0.38
C ASN A 11 -12.82 -50.88 0.08
N ILE A 12 -12.60 -50.17 1.18
CA ILE A 12 -13.53 -49.16 1.69
C ILE A 12 -13.31 -47.94 0.80
N LYS A 13 -14.18 -47.79 -0.21
CA LYS A 13 -14.38 -46.48 -0.85
C LYS A 13 -14.93 -45.55 0.22
N VAL A 14 -14.05 -44.94 1.00
CA VAL A 14 -14.43 -43.89 1.94
C VAL A 14 -15.00 -42.77 1.08
N PRO A 15 -16.27 -42.36 1.28
CA PRO A 15 -16.81 -41.21 0.56
C PRO A 15 -15.88 -40.01 0.83
N PRO A 16 -15.69 -39.12 -0.16
CA PRO A 16 -14.85 -37.94 0.04
C PRO A 16 -15.30 -37.22 1.32
N PRO A 17 -14.37 -36.66 2.11
CA PRO A 17 -14.72 -35.92 3.31
C PRO A 17 -15.80 -34.91 2.95
N SER A 18 -16.83 -34.80 3.80
CA SER A 18 -17.91 -33.83 3.60
C SER A 18 -17.29 -32.45 3.40
N PRO A 19 -17.72 -31.68 2.38
CA PRO A 19 -17.18 -30.36 2.12
C PRO A 19 -17.18 -29.53 3.41
N ILE A 20 -16.07 -28.85 3.70
CA ILE A 20 -16.06 -27.82 4.75
C ILE A 20 -17.21 -26.88 4.39
N PRO A 21 -18.15 -26.58 5.30
CA PRO A 21 -19.19 -25.62 5.02
C PRO A 21 -18.50 -24.34 4.56
N THR A 22 -18.58 -24.05 3.26
CA THR A 22 -18.22 -22.74 2.75
C THR A 22 -19.09 -21.82 3.56
N ALA A 23 -18.49 -21.03 4.45
CA ALA A 23 -19.23 -20.21 5.39
C ALA A 23 -20.11 -19.30 4.52
N THR A 24 -21.35 -19.67 4.35
CA THR A 24 -22.31 -19.06 3.44
C THR A 24 -23.55 -18.87 4.30
N GLY A 25 -24.03 -17.64 4.35
CA GLY A 25 -25.01 -17.20 5.34
C GLY A 25 -24.71 -15.80 5.86
N SER A 26 -25.66 -15.20 6.55
CA SER A 26 -25.60 -13.81 7.04
C SER A 26 -24.47 -13.52 8.03
N ARG A 27 -23.97 -14.55 8.72
CA ARG A 27 -22.92 -14.43 9.76
C ARG A 27 -21.53 -14.84 9.26
N SER A 28 -21.39 -15.14 7.98
CA SER A 28 -20.11 -15.50 7.38
C SER A 28 -19.32 -14.27 6.92
N ALA A 29 -17.98 -14.36 7.02
CA ALA A 29 -17.06 -13.43 6.38
C ALA A 29 -17.12 -13.46 4.84
N ALA A 30 -17.62 -14.55 4.24
CA ALA A 30 -17.86 -14.70 2.81
C ALA A 30 -19.34 -14.43 2.43
N ASN A 31 -19.96 -13.46 3.11
CA ASN A 31 -21.34 -13.07 2.82
C ASN A 31 -21.41 -12.12 1.61
N GLU A 32 -22.28 -12.44 0.66
CA GLU A 32 -22.43 -11.67 -0.59
C GLU A 32 -22.84 -10.21 -0.35
N SER A 33 -23.61 -9.91 0.70
CA SER A 33 -23.99 -8.53 1.04
C SER A 33 -22.82 -7.72 1.57
N LEU A 34 -21.96 -8.35 2.39
CA LEU A 34 -20.71 -7.73 2.84
C LEU A 34 -19.75 -7.53 1.66
N SER A 35 -19.57 -8.52 0.80
CA SER A 35 -18.74 -8.41 -0.41
C SER A 35 -19.21 -7.28 -1.32
N ARG A 36 -20.51 -7.24 -1.66
CA ARG A 36 -21.08 -6.13 -2.48
C ARG A 36 -20.96 -4.78 -1.79
N TYR A 37 -21.06 -4.72 -0.46
CA TYR A 37 -20.89 -3.48 0.30
C TYR A 37 -19.43 -2.99 0.22
N LEU A 38 -18.48 -3.89 0.44
CA LEU A 38 -17.05 -3.57 0.36
C LEU A 38 -16.66 -3.20 -1.07
N GLU A 39 -17.09 -3.93 -2.09
CA GLU A 39 -16.86 -3.59 -3.51
C GLU A 39 -17.40 -2.18 -3.87
N LYS A 40 -18.55 -1.78 -3.32
CA LYS A 40 -19.11 -0.44 -3.51
C LYS A 40 -18.38 0.65 -2.72
N ARG A 41 -17.73 0.31 -1.60
CA ARG A 41 -17.11 1.28 -0.68
C ARG A 41 -15.59 1.38 -0.81
N LEU A 42 -14.94 0.36 -1.34
CA LEU A 42 -13.50 0.31 -1.62
C LEU A 42 -13.11 1.08 -2.89
N GLN A 43 -14.06 1.80 -3.52
CA GLN A 43 -13.74 2.72 -4.59
C GLN A 43 -12.86 3.83 -4.02
N VAL A 44 -11.58 3.82 -4.40
CA VAL A 44 -10.66 4.91 -4.13
C VAL A 44 -11.27 6.17 -4.76
N PRO A 45 -11.52 7.24 -3.99
CA PRO A 45 -12.08 8.46 -4.56
C PRO A 45 -11.17 8.97 -5.67
N ASP A 46 -11.75 9.22 -6.85
CA ASP A 46 -11.04 9.92 -7.92
C ASP A 46 -10.79 11.35 -7.45
N LEU A 47 -9.55 11.61 -7.04
CA LEU A 47 -9.08 12.96 -6.75
C LEU A 47 -8.91 13.67 -8.10
N LEU A 48 -10.02 14.10 -8.69
CA LEU A 48 -10.11 14.77 -10.01
C LEU A 48 -9.28 16.06 -10.12
N MET A 49 -8.73 16.55 -9.01
CA MET A 49 -7.90 17.75 -8.90
C MET A 49 -6.50 17.42 -8.38
N LEU A 50 -5.94 16.28 -8.76
CA LEU A 50 -4.49 16.13 -8.70
C LEU A 50 -3.91 17.13 -9.73
N PRO A 51 -2.94 17.98 -9.35
CA PRO A 51 -2.22 18.78 -10.33
C PRO A 51 -1.72 17.80 -11.38
N GLU A 52 -2.21 17.94 -12.61
CA GLU A 52 -1.84 17.01 -13.66
C GLU A 52 -0.31 16.95 -13.69
N SER A 53 0.23 15.73 -13.71
CA SER A 53 1.66 15.43 -13.83
C SER A 53 2.31 15.99 -15.10
N GLN A 54 1.62 16.87 -15.82
CA GLN A 54 2.06 17.55 -17.03
C GLN A 54 3.05 18.66 -16.77
N ASP A 55 3.07 19.25 -15.57
CA ASP A 55 4.05 20.28 -15.24
C ASP A 55 5.16 19.74 -14.33
N ARG A 56 5.95 18.78 -14.84
CA ARG A 56 7.26 18.46 -14.22
C ARG A 56 8.10 19.72 -13.98
N HIS A 57 7.89 20.76 -14.80
CA HIS A 57 8.51 22.08 -14.66
C HIS A 57 7.96 22.91 -13.47
N LEU A 58 6.69 22.76 -13.09
CA LEU A 58 6.13 23.38 -11.87
C LEU A 58 6.42 22.55 -10.62
N GLN A 59 6.57 21.24 -10.75
CA GLN A 59 6.92 20.36 -9.63
C GLN A 59 8.34 20.59 -9.10
N GLU A 60 9.27 21.01 -9.98
CA GLU A 60 10.61 21.48 -9.59
C GLU A 60 10.59 22.86 -8.91
N GLN A 61 9.54 23.66 -9.14
CA GLN A 61 9.39 25.02 -8.57
C GLN A 61 8.45 25.08 -7.37
N SER A 62 7.58 24.09 -7.18
CA SER A 62 6.77 23.96 -5.98
C SER A 62 7.65 23.42 -4.87
N SER A 63 8.37 24.31 -4.20
CA SER A 63 8.90 24.00 -2.88
C SER A 63 7.77 23.39 -2.04
N PRO A 64 8.00 22.25 -1.37
CA PRO A 64 6.97 21.65 -0.53
C PRO A 64 6.48 22.69 0.49
N PRO A 65 5.20 22.66 0.87
CA PRO A 65 4.64 23.68 1.74
C PRO A 65 5.35 23.67 3.11
N GLY A 66 5.84 24.85 3.50
CA GLY A 66 6.45 25.11 4.81
C GLY A 66 7.95 25.38 4.76
N ASP A 67 8.48 25.84 5.90
CA ASP A 67 9.88 26.20 6.04
C ASP A 67 10.78 24.96 6.04
N GLU A 68 11.99 25.10 5.47
CA GLU A 68 13.06 24.12 5.59
C GLU A 68 13.95 24.41 6.80
N ILE A 69 14.14 23.38 7.63
CA ILE A 69 14.77 23.50 8.95
C ILE A 69 15.87 22.45 9.06
N GLU A 70 17.09 22.90 9.29
CA GLU A 70 18.22 22.00 9.50
C GLU A 70 18.07 21.25 10.83
N PHE A 71 18.18 19.92 10.77
CA PHE A 71 18.03 19.05 11.93
C PHE A 71 19.01 19.42 13.06
N HIS A 72 20.26 19.73 12.71
CA HIS A 72 21.29 20.03 13.71
C HIS A 72 20.98 21.34 14.47
N SER A 73 20.35 22.32 13.84
CA SER A 73 19.91 23.55 14.52
C SER A 73 18.83 23.25 15.57
N LEU A 74 17.95 22.28 15.31
CA LEU A 74 16.94 21.83 16.29
C LEU A 74 17.58 21.07 17.46
N VAL A 75 18.58 20.21 17.19
CA VAL A 75 19.33 19.50 18.23
C VAL A 75 20.04 20.49 19.16
N LEU A 76 20.64 21.54 18.59
CA LEU A 76 21.28 22.63 19.33
C LEU A 76 20.28 23.60 19.99
N ARG A 77 18.98 23.38 19.81
CA ARG A 77 17.90 24.27 20.28
C ARG A 77 18.09 25.72 19.86
N ASP A 78 18.55 25.91 18.62
CA ASP A 78 18.64 27.24 18.05
C ASP A 78 17.26 27.90 18.06
N SER A 79 17.17 29.03 18.75
CA SER A 79 15.90 29.75 18.95
C SER A 79 15.24 30.13 17.63
N SER A 80 16.02 30.49 16.61
CA SER A 80 15.51 30.90 15.31
C SER A 80 14.94 29.71 14.52
N ALA A 81 15.58 28.55 14.57
CA ALA A 81 15.11 27.31 13.96
C ALA A 81 13.81 26.82 14.62
N VAL A 82 13.75 26.87 15.95
CA VAL A 82 12.54 26.48 16.71
C VAL A 82 11.38 27.44 16.42
N GLU A 83 11.63 28.74 16.38
CA GLU A 83 10.59 29.73 16.08
C GLU A 83 10.03 29.53 14.67
N ARG A 84 10.90 29.35 13.65
CA ARG A 84 10.48 29.05 12.27
C ARG A 84 9.66 27.76 12.19
N MET A 85 10.08 26.72 12.90
CA MET A 85 9.33 25.46 12.99
C MET A 85 7.91 25.68 13.51
N LEU A 86 7.79 26.37 14.64
CA LEU A 86 6.49 26.63 15.27
C LEU A 86 5.60 27.53 14.41
N ARG A 87 6.20 28.54 13.77
CA ARG A 87 5.50 29.43 12.84
C ARG A 87 4.96 28.67 11.64
N SER A 88 5.80 27.90 10.97
CA SER A 88 5.42 27.09 9.80
C SER A 88 4.35 26.06 10.17
N ALA A 89 4.49 25.38 11.32
CA ALA A 89 3.45 24.47 11.81
C ALA A 89 2.11 25.17 12.08
N ARG A 90 2.13 26.42 12.57
CA ARG A 90 0.92 27.20 12.83
C ARG A 90 0.26 27.73 11.56
N GLU A 91 1.05 28.24 10.62
CA GLU A 91 0.56 28.94 9.43
C GLU A 91 0.23 27.98 8.29
N VAL A 92 1.06 26.95 8.10
CA VAL A 92 0.96 26.02 6.96
C VAL A 92 0.52 24.63 7.43
N GLY A 93 0.72 24.28 8.70
CA GLY A 93 0.46 22.92 9.21
C GLY A 93 1.58 21.92 8.91
N ALA A 94 2.65 22.37 8.25
CA ALA A 94 3.77 21.54 7.83
C ALA A 94 5.09 22.32 7.87
N PHE A 95 6.20 21.58 7.93
CA PHE A 95 7.57 22.07 7.77
C PHE A 95 8.44 20.90 7.31
N ARG A 96 9.59 21.19 6.70
CA ARG A 96 10.54 20.19 6.23
C ARG A 96 11.76 20.18 7.13
N ILE A 97 12.20 18.98 7.53
CA ILE A 97 13.48 18.81 8.21
C ILE A 97 14.54 18.39 7.19
N TRP A 98 15.60 19.18 7.08
CA TRP A 98 16.80 18.82 6.34
C TRP A 98 17.76 18.05 7.24
N CYS A 99 17.86 16.76 6.99
CA CYS A 99 18.73 15.84 7.72
C CYS A 99 20.05 15.63 6.97
N GLY A 100 20.90 16.67 6.94
CA GLY A 100 22.28 16.52 6.47
C GLY A 100 23.04 15.49 7.32
N GLY A 101 23.37 14.33 6.76
CA GLY A 101 24.26 13.35 7.39
C GLY A 101 23.63 12.21 8.19
N ILE A 102 22.29 12.08 8.24
CA ILE A 102 21.64 10.94 8.95
C ILE A 102 21.65 9.65 8.10
N MET A 103 21.51 9.76 6.78
CA MET A 103 21.66 8.65 5.84
C MET A 103 22.58 9.04 4.70
N SER A 104 23.47 8.14 4.32
CA SER A 104 24.25 8.26 3.09
C SER A 104 23.34 8.17 1.86
N LYS A 105 23.80 8.72 0.74
CA LYS A 105 23.05 8.65 -0.53
C LYS A 105 22.88 7.20 -0.97
N GLU A 106 23.85 6.36 -0.65
CA GLU A 106 23.89 4.94 -0.96
C GLU A 106 22.84 4.17 -0.16
N GLU A 107 22.71 4.45 1.15
CA GLU A 107 21.67 3.85 2.00
C GLU A 107 20.27 4.25 1.53
N MET A 108 20.05 5.53 1.21
CA MET A 108 18.77 5.98 0.68
C MET A 108 18.42 5.29 -0.64
N LYS A 109 19.39 5.18 -1.57
CA LYS A 109 19.20 4.44 -2.84
C LYS A 109 18.90 2.96 -2.60
N ALA A 110 19.60 2.33 -1.66
CA ALA A 110 19.37 0.93 -1.31
C ALA A 110 17.97 0.71 -0.73
N LEU A 111 17.53 1.60 0.16
CA LEU A 111 16.18 1.58 0.73
C LEU A 111 15.10 1.72 -0.34
N VAL A 112 15.25 2.69 -1.24
CA VAL A 112 14.32 2.90 -2.36
C VAL A 112 14.26 1.66 -3.24
N LYS A 113 15.42 1.10 -3.61
CA LYS A 113 15.50 -0.11 -4.45
C LYS A 113 14.85 -1.33 -3.79
N GLU A 114 15.04 -1.51 -2.49
CA GLU A 114 14.41 -2.63 -1.78
C GLU A 114 12.90 -2.42 -1.64
N ALA A 115 12.44 -1.19 -1.38
CA ALA A 115 11.01 -0.88 -1.37
C ALA A 115 10.37 -1.16 -2.75
N GLU A 116 10.98 -0.70 -3.83
CA GLU A 116 10.55 -1.00 -5.21
C GLU A 116 10.48 -2.51 -5.45
N ARG A 117 11.48 -3.28 -5.01
CA ARG A 117 11.49 -4.73 -5.12
C ARG A 117 10.34 -5.38 -4.35
N VAL A 118 10.11 -4.96 -3.09
CA VAL A 118 9.03 -5.50 -2.26
C VAL A 118 7.67 -5.23 -2.88
N PHE A 119 7.41 -3.98 -3.30
CA PHE A 119 6.14 -3.62 -3.92
C PHE A 119 5.98 -4.23 -5.32
N GLY A 120 7.06 -4.37 -6.11
CA GLY A 120 7.02 -5.06 -7.40
C GLY A 120 6.73 -6.55 -7.28
N MET A 121 7.37 -7.25 -6.33
CA MET A 121 7.08 -8.67 -6.05
C MET A 121 5.67 -8.92 -5.50
N MET A 122 5.02 -7.88 -4.96
CA MET A 122 3.65 -7.93 -4.45
C MET A 122 2.61 -7.66 -5.55
N GLU A 123 2.99 -7.04 -6.67
CA GLU A 123 2.15 -6.94 -7.87
C GLU A 123 2.10 -8.27 -8.64
N GLU A 124 3.19 -9.03 -8.67
CA GLU A 124 3.27 -10.34 -9.36
C GLU A 124 2.57 -11.47 -8.59
N ARG A 125 2.53 -11.38 -7.26
CA ARG A 125 1.74 -12.27 -6.43
C ARG A 125 0.41 -11.59 -6.19
N ASP A 126 -0.65 -12.04 -6.87
CA ASP A 126 -2.00 -11.52 -6.77
C ASP A 126 -2.50 -11.48 -5.31
N THR A 127 -2.16 -10.39 -4.61
CA THR A 127 -2.41 -10.15 -3.19
C THR A 127 -3.57 -9.17 -3.00
N GLY A 128 -4.31 -8.87 -4.08
CA GLY A 128 -5.46 -7.96 -4.06
C GLY A 128 -5.13 -6.46 -4.06
N PHE A 129 -3.85 -6.08 -4.05
CA PHE A 129 -3.43 -4.68 -4.19
C PHE A 129 -3.13 -4.35 -5.64
N ARG A 130 -4.18 -4.17 -6.45
CA ARG A 130 -4.03 -3.67 -7.83
C ARG A 130 -3.91 -2.16 -7.79
N LYS A 131 -2.75 -1.61 -8.20
CA LYS A 131 -2.66 -0.19 -8.53
C LYS A 131 -3.67 0.11 -9.64
N TYR A 132 -4.58 1.06 -9.40
CA TYR A 132 -5.37 1.65 -10.46
C TYR A 132 -4.42 2.48 -11.35
N MET A 133 -3.90 1.85 -12.39
CA MET A 133 -3.30 2.57 -13.51
C MET A 133 -4.47 3.11 -14.32
N GLY A 134 -4.61 4.44 -14.37
CA GLY A 134 -5.67 5.13 -15.11
C GLY A 134 -5.80 4.55 -16.51
N GLY A 135 -6.97 3.99 -16.81
CA GLY A 135 -7.23 3.38 -18.10
C GLY A 135 -7.26 4.45 -19.18
N ASP A 136 -6.41 4.27 -20.21
CA ASP A 136 -6.54 4.97 -21.47
C ASP A 136 -7.95 4.75 -22.01
N LYS A 137 -8.68 5.85 -22.17
CA LYS A 137 -9.98 5.85 -22.86
C LYS A 137 -9.72 5.70 -24.35
N GLU A 138 -9.52 4.46 -24.79
CA GLU A 138 -9.64 4.15 -26.22
C GLU A 138 -11.11 4.27 -26.63
N GLY A 139 -11.36 5.25 -27.51
CA GLY A 139 -12.68 5.58 -28.04
C GLY A 139 -13.26 4.43 -28.84
N PHE A 140 -14.32 3.84 -28.30
CA PHE A 140 -15.21 2.94 -29.03
C PHE A 140 -15.99 3.78 -30.08
N ARG A 141 -15.54 3.77 -31.34
CA ARG A 141 -16.39 4.19 -32.46
C ARG A 141 -17.33 3.05 -32.81
N VAL A 142 -18.62 3.28 -32.61
CA VAL A 142 -19.71 2.44 -33.09
C VAL A 142 -20.06 2.86 -34.51
N ALA A 143 -20.13 1.85 -35.38
CA ALA A 143 -20.73 1.80 -36.73
C ALA A 143 -20.15 2.71 -37.82
#